data_AF-A0A5T0Y0C3-F1
#
_entry.id   AF-A0A5T0Y0C3-F1
#
_cell.length_a   1.000
_cell.length_b   1.000
_cell.length_c   1.000
_cell.angle_alpha   90.00
_cell.angle_beta   90.00
_cell.angle_gamma   90.00
#
_symmetry.space_group_name_H-M   'P 1'
#
loop_
_entity.id
_entity.type
_entity.pdbx_description
1 polymer ?
#
loop_
_entity_poly.entity_id
_entity_poly.type
_entity_poly.pdbx_seq_one_letter_code
_entity_poly.pdbx_strand_id
1 'polypeptide(L)'
;MLCVSLKLDATLGVHEKNQIRSQKGEDKGYFVDYQKIWLENGGKLVKINNHLYYELSHKRKNFEEIPSSKRSMYKKRFAILEEIKQALDQSLFI
;
A
#
# COMPACT_ATOMS: atom_id res chain seq x y z
N MET A 1 2.14 -8.98 11.47
CA MET A 1 1.90 -7.85 10.55
C MET A 1 0.41 -7.62 10.45
N LEU A 2 -0.04 -6.37 10.28
CA LEU A 2 -1.47 -6.02 10.27
C LEU A 2 -2.31 -6.84 9.27
N CYS A 3 -1.77 -7.15 8.09
CA CYS A 3 -2.44 -8.00 7.09
C CYS A 3 -2.80 -9.40 7.62
N VAL A 4 -1.99 -9.97 8.53
CA VAL A 4 -2.25 -11.28 9.15
C VAL A 4 -3.44 -11.18 10.11
N SER A 5 -3.46 -10.16 10.98
CA SER A 5 -4.58 -9.93 11.91
C SER A 5 -5.89 -9.65 11.17
N LEU A 6 -5.82 -8.96 10.03
CA LEU A 6 -6.97 -8.68 9.16
C LEU A 6 -7.35 -9.83 8.22
N LYS A 7 -6.61 -10.96 8.22
CA LYS A 7 -6.83 -12.12 7.33
C LYS A 7 -6.89 -11.73 5.85
N LEU A 8 -5.97 -10.86 5.42
CA LEU A 8 -5.90 -10.39 4.04
C LEU A 8 -4.94 -11.25 3.21
N ASP A 9 -5.43 -11.76 2.08
CA ASP A 9 -4.62 -12.60 1.18
C ASP A 9 -3.64 -11.78 0.33
N ALA A 10 -4.01 -10.56 -0.07
CA ALA A 10 -3.21 -9.72 -0.96
C ALA A 10 -3.39 -8.21 -0.71
N THR A 11 -2.37 -7.43 -1.07
CA THR A 11 -2.46 -5.98 -1.24
C THR A 11 -2.39 -5.66 -2.73
N LEU A 12 -3.38 -4.93 -3.24
CA LEU A 12 -3.51 -4.63 -4.66
C LEU A 12 -3.40 -3.13 -4.92
N GLY A 13 -2.45 -2.74 -5.76
CA GLY A 13 -2.39 -1.43 -6.40
C GLY A 13 -3.43 -1.33 -7.52
N VAL A 14 -4.21 -0.26 -7.52
CA VAL A 14 -5.24 -0.01 -8.53
C VAL A 14 -4.57 0.30 -9.87
N HIS A 15 -4.94 -0.44 -10.93
CA HIS A 15 -4.48 -0.17 -12.28
C HIS A 15 -4.96 1.19 -12.78
N GLU A 16 -4.13 1.89 -13.55
CA GLU A 16 -4.36 3.26 -14.02
C GLU A 16 -5.75 3.43 -14.64
N LYS A 17 -6.17 2.54 -15.54
CA LYS A 17 -7.51 2.55 -16.15
C LYS A 17 -8.70 2.62 -15.17
N ASN A 18 -8.52 2.18 -13.92
CA ASN A 18 -9.54 2.13 -12.87
C ASN A 18 -9.42 3.27 -11.84
N GLN A 19 -8.43 4.16 -11.98
CA GLN A 19 -8.21 5.26 -11.05
C GLN A 19 -9.10 6.46 -11.39
N ILE A 20 -9.56 7.17 -10.35
CA ILE A 20 -10.31 8.41 -10.48
C ILE A 20 -9.35 9.52 -10.94
N ARG A 21 -9.66 10.17 -12.07
CA ARG A 21 -8.89 11.29 -12.60
C ARG A 21 -9.35 12.60 -11.97
N SER A 22 -8.41 13.53 -11.76
CA SER A 22 -8.79 14.89 -11.40
C SER A 22 -9.58 15.51 -12.56
N GLN A 23 -10.68 16.19 -12.23
CA GLN A 23 -11.42 17.00 -13.20
C GLN A 23 -10.96 18.47 -13.21
N LYS A 24 -10.01 18.85 -12.33
CA LYS A 24 -9.49 20.22 -12.21
C LYS A 24 -8.13 20.35 -12.89
N GLY A 25 -7.98 21.33 -13.79
CA GLY A 25 -6.74 21.68 -14.52
C GLY A 25 -6.83 21.48 -16.04
N GLU A 26 -5.96 22.15 -16.81
CA GLU A 26 -5.86 21.98 -18.28
C GLU A 26 -5.37 20.58 -18.67
N ASP A 27 -4.52 19.96 -17.84
CA ASP A 27 -4.15 18.55 -17.96
C ASP A 27 -5.14 17.65 -17.23
N LYS A 28 -6.10 17.11 -17.98
CA LYS A 28 -7.00 16.04 -17.52
C LYS A 28 -6.20 14.76 -17.23
N GLY A 29 -5.72 14.58 -16.01
CA GLY A 29 -4.80 13.49 -15.67
C GLY A 29 -4.91 12.93 -14.25
N TYR A 30 -4.01 11.99 -13.95
CA TYR A 30 -3.76 11.53 -12.58
C TYR A 30 -2.83 12.53 -11.89
N PHE A 31 -3.11 12.84 -10.62
CA PHE A 31 -2.25 13.71 -9.81
C PHE A 31 -0.83 13.12 -9.64
N VAL A 32 -0.70 11.80 -9.83
CA VAL A 32 0.52 11.03 -9.60
C VAL A 32 0.59 9.88 -10.60
N ASP A 33 1.79 9.53 -11.06
CA ASP A 33 2.03 8.29 -11.81
C ASP A 33 2.02 7.09 -10.85
N TYR A 34 0.82 6.56 -10.61
CA TYR A 34 0.62 5.43 -9.72
C TYR A 34 1.22 4.13 -10.27
N GLN A 35 1.24 3.93 -11.60
CA GLN A 35 1.88 2.76 -12.20
C GLN A 35 3.35 2.71 -11.79
N LYS A 36 4.06 3.83 -11.95
CA LYS A 36 5.45 3.94 -11.52
C LYS A 36 5.62 3.64 -10.02
N ILE A 37 4.76 4.17 -9.16
CA ILE A 37 4.80 3.91 -7.71
C ILE A 37 4.64 2.41 -7.42
N TRP A 38 3.70 1.73 -8.07
CA TRP A 38 3.48 0.30 -7.84
C TRP A 38 4.69 -0.51 -8.28
N LEU A 39 5.22 -0.25 -9.48
CA LEU A 39 6.39 -0.95 -10.01
C LEU A 39 7.64 -0.73 -9.14
N GLU A 40 7.90 0.51 -8.70
CA GLU A 40 9.02 0.84 -7.80
C GLU A 40 8.94 0.13 -6.44
N ASN A 41 7.74 -0.27 -6.00
CA ASN A 41 7.54 -1.01 -4.76
C ASN A 41 7.38 -2.53 -5.00
N GLY A 42 7.83 -3.02 -6.17
CA GLY A 42 7.83 -4.45 -6.51
C GLY A 42 6.47 -4.99 -6.95
N GLY A 43 5.55 -4.11 -7.34
CA GLY A 43 4.23 -4.48 -7.84
C GLY A 43 4.31 -5.33 -9.10
N LYS A 44 3.60 -6.45 -9.12
CA LYS A 44 3.51 -7.34 -10.29
C LYS A 44 2.13 -7.23 -10.92
N LEU A 45 2.07 -7.04 -12.22
CA LEU A 45 0.78 -6.97 -12.92
C LEU A 45 0.07 -8.33 -12.85
N VAL A 46 -1.13 -8.34 -12.28
CA VAL A 46 -1.98 -9.52 -12.16
C VAL A 46 -3.37 -9.23 -12.72
N LYS A 47 -4.04 -10.28 -13.20
CA LYS A 47 -5.42 -10.20 -13.67
C LYS A 47 -6.31 -10.95 -12.69
N ILE A 48 -7.29 -10.25 -12.13
CA ILE A 48 -8.31 -10.83 -11.24
C ILE A 48 -9.66 -10.53 -11.88
N ASN A 49 -10.38 -11.59 -12.27
CA ASN A 49 -11.57 -11.50 -13.12
C ASN A 49 -11.24 -10.72 -14.42
N ASN A 50 -11.99 -9.65 -14.71
CA ASN A 50 -11.79 -8.81 -15.90
C ASN A 50 -10.97 -7.52 -15.61
N HIS A 51 -10.40 -7.42 -14.42
CA HIS A 51 -9.65 -6.24 -13.99
C HIS A 51 -8.16 -6.57 -13.82
N LEU A 52 -7.35 -5.54 -14.06
CA LEU A 52 -5.92 -5.58 -13.83
C LEU A 52 -5.60 -4.89 -12.52
N TYR A 53 -4.61 -5.40 -11.80
CA TYR A 53 -4.09 -4.87 -10.56
C TYR A 53 -2.58 -5.04 -10.50
N TYR A 54 -1.92 -4.34 -9.59
CA TYR A 54 -0.54 -4.58 -9.23
C TYR A 54 -0.50 -5.30 -7.87
N GLU A 55 -0.11 -6.57 -7.83
CA GLU A 55 0.06 -7.31 -6.59
C GLU A 55 1.32 -6.83 -5.85
N LEU A 56 1.15 -6.42 -4.60
CA LEU A 56 2.19 -5.88 -3.74
C LEU A 56 2.52 -6.85 -2.60
N SER A 57 3.80 -6.94 -2.26
CA SER A 57 4.25 -7.75 -1.13
C SER A 57 3.84 -7.13 0.21
N HIS A 58 3.36 -7.95 1.14
CA HIS A 58 3.13 -7.57 2.54
C HIS A 58 4.42 -7.36 3.35
N LYS A 59 5.61 -7.34 2.73
CA LYS A 59 6.88 -7.21 3.44
C LYS A 59 7.05 -5.81 4.04
N ARG A 60 7.36 -5.76 5.34
CA ARG A 60 7.84 -4.55 5.99
C ARG A 60 9.28 -4.25 5.57
N LYS A 61 9.53 -3.03 5.10
CA LYS A 61 10.90 -2.55 4.79
C LYS A 61 11.75 -2.52 6.05
N ASN A 62 12.99 -2.97 5.92
CA ASN A 62 14.01 -2.82 6.95
C ASN A 62 14.45 -1.36 7.04
N PHE A 63 14.94 -0.92 8.20
CA PHE A 63 15.33 0.49 8.36
C PHE A 63 16.57 0.85 7.54
N GLU A 64 17.42 -0.12 7.24
CA GLU A 64 18.60 -0.01 6.41
C GLU A 64 18.23 0.33 4.96
N GLU A 65 17.09 -0.20 4.48
CA GLU A 65 16.52 0.07 3.15
C GLU A 65 15.86 1.46 3.06
N ILE A 66 15.63 2.13 4.20
CA ILE A 66 14.97 3.43 4.27
C ILE A 66 16.04 4.54 4.38
N PRO A 67 16.03 5.55 3.49
CA PRO A 67 16.91 6.70 3.59
C PRO A 67 16.85 7.33 4.99
N SER A 68 18.01 7.67 5.56
CA SER A 68 18.14 8.16 6.93
C SER A 68 17.17 9.30 7.27
N SER A 69 17.01 10.25 6.34
CA SER A 69 16.08 11.39 6.44
C SER A 69 14.60 11.01 6.59
N LYS A 70 14.21 9.80 6.15
CA LYS A 70 12.83 9.28 6.21
C LYS A 70 12.60 8.34 7.40
N ARG A 71 13.65 7.87 8.08
CA ARG A 71 13.54 6.82 9.11
C ARG A 71 12.64 7.23 10.29
N SER A 72 12.71 8.48 10.76
CA SER A 72 11.86 8.96 11.85
C SER A 72 10.36 8.87 11.51
N MET A 73 9.99 9.29 10.30
CA MET A 73 8.62 9.19 9.80
C MET A 73 8.17 7.73 9.68
N TYR A 74 9.02 6.84 9.15
CA TYR A 74 8.71 5.41 9.04
C TYR A 74 8.57 4.74 10.41
N LYS A 75 9.40 5.11 11.40
CA LYS A 75 9.25 4.62 12.79
C LYS A 75 7.85 4.93 13.33
N LYS A 76 7.38 6.17 13.16
CA LYS A 76 6.03 6.58 13.58
C LYS A 76 4.93 5.79 12.86
N ARG A 77 5.04 5.66 11.53
CA ARG A 77 4.09 4.86 10.74
C ARG A 77 4.02 3.41 11.20
N PHE A 78 5.17 2.80 11.48
CA PHE A 78 5.23 1.44 11.97
C PHE A 78 4.68 1.27 13.38
N ALA A 79 4.87 2.25 14.27
CA ALA A 79 4.26 2.25 15.59
C ALA A 79 2.73 2.26 15.49
N ILE A 80 2.16 3.16 14.68
CA ILE A 80 0.71 3.24 14.42
C ILE A 80 0.17 1.90 13.88
N LEU A 81 0.87 1.27 12.91
CA LEU A 81 0.43 -0.03 12.37
C LEU A 81 0.45 -1.13 13.43
N GLU A 82 1.38 -1.10 14.37
CA GLU A 82 1.45 -2.06 15.47
C GLU A 82 0.35 -1.80 16.52
N GLU A 83 0.08 -0.53 16.85
CA GLU A 83 -1.03 -0.16 17.73
C GLU A 83 -2.38 -0.63 17.18
N ILE A 84 -2.64 -0.40 15.88
CA ILE A 84 -3.86 -0.89 15.21
C ILE A 84 -3.93 -2.41 15.27
N LYS A 85 -2.80 -3.09 14.99
CA LYS A 85 -2.73 -4.55 15.06
C LYS A 85 -3.07 -5.06 16.46
N GLN A 86 -2.49 -4.48 17.51
CA GLN A 86 -2.74 -4.86 18.90
C GLN A 86 -4.20 -4.65 19.29
N ALA A 87 -4.80 -3.53 18.90
CA ALA A 87 -6.21 -3.25 19.16
C ALA A 87 -7.15 -4.27 18.46
N LEU A 88 -6.83 -4.64 17.22
CA LEU A 88 -7.58 -5.67 16.49
C LEU A 88 -7.42 -7.05 17.09
N ASP A 89 -6.21 -7.42 17.48
CA ASP A 89 -5.97 -8.72 18.13
C ASP A 89 -6.81 -8.79 19.42
N GLN A 90 -6.81 -7.74 20.25
CA GLN A 90 -7.60 -7.70 21.48
C GLN A 90 -9.12 -7.74 21.26
N SER A 91 -9.63 -7.13 20.18
CA SER A 91 -11.06 -7.13 19.89
C SER A 91 -11.56 -8.42 19.23
N LEU A 92 -10.70 -9.14 18.50
CA LEU A 92 -11.04 -10.44 17.88
C LEU A 92 -10.96 -11.61 18.87
N PHE A 93 -10.43 -11.42 20.08
CA PHE A 93 -10.36 -12.42 21.16
C PHE A 93 -11.53 -12.33 22.17
N ILE A 94 -12.62 -11.66 21.82
CA ILE A 94 -13.93 -11.71 22.51
C ILE A 94 -14.91 -12.47 21.61
#